data_AF-A0A645E0Y7-F1
#
_entry.id   AF-A0A645E0Y7-F1
#
_cell.length_a   1.000
_cell.length_b   1.000
_cell.length_c   1.000
_cell.angle_alpha   90.00
_cell.angle_beta   90.00
_cell.angle_gamma   90.00
#
_symmetry.space_group_name_H-M   'P 1'
#
loop_
_entity.id
_entity.type
_entity.pdbx_description
1 polymer ?
#
loop_
_entity_poly.entity_id
_entity_poly.type
_entity_poly.pdbx_seq_one_letter_code
_entity_poly.pdbx_strand_id
1 'polypeptide(L)'
;MQLRVEAFRGTAIKEAPAFLSKRSDKFIDAFSHNILYNSGCALREDTGLEKRLADLWRGGNGILALCFTLGGAERLLALMETERLFDWADVAFHQNAPGPCAYGTAVLAPVLDRLSITRYRTVVCYDGASEGVAARLRELAPMAEILMGKTEPMPPLRFDREDMALFYRALLQAQRRFFNRAELVDHLSTATGKPLYMARIALEIMAELGFLEENKGIRPVANPVPRDLTQSKLYAAIAALSH
;
A
#
# COMPACT_ATOMS: atom_id res chain seq x y z
N MET A 1 4.28 -43.18 10.18
CA MET A 1 4.45 -42.52 8.87
C MET A 1 4.38 -41.01 9.11
N GLN A 2 5.53 -40.34 9.14
CA GLN A 2 5.68 -38.96 9.61
C GLN A 2 5.58 -38.04 8.38
N LEU A 3 4.49 -37.28 8.26
CA LEU A 3 4.32 -36.26 7.22
C LEU A 3 5.31 -35.12 7.48
N ARG A 4 6.45 -35.13 6.77
CA ARG A 4 7.29 -33.94 6.60
C ARG A 4 6.51 -32.95 5.74
N VAL A 5 5.84 -32.00 6.39
CA VAL A 5 5.38 -30.79 5.73
C VAL A 5 6.63 -29.96 5.47
N GLU A 6 7.23 -30.14 4.30
CA GLU A 6 8.11 -29.13 3.71
C GLU A 6 7.23 -27.92 3.39
N ALA A 7 7.03 -27.05 4.37
CA ALA A 7 6.52 -25.71 4.12
C ALA A 7 7.45 -25.08 3.09
N PHE A 8 6.88 -24.69 1.94
CA PHE A 8 7.57 -23.97 0.88
C PHE A 8 8.38 -22.82 1.49
N ARG A 9 9.71 -22.97 1.58
CA ARG A 9 10.59 -21.90 2.04
C ARG A 9 10.51 -20.75 1.05
N GLY A 10 10.42 -19.51 1.55
CA GLY A 10 10.59 -18.33 0.73
C GLY A 10 11.90 -18.42 -0.05
N THR A 11 11.82 -18.39 -1.38
CA THR A 11 13.02 -18.39 -2.23
C THR A 11 13.79 -17.10 -1.99
N ALA A 12 15.07 -17.22 -1.63
CA ALA A 12 15.95 -16.06 -1.44
C ALA A 12 15.88 -15.16 -2.68
N ILE A 13 15.61 -13.87 -2.46
CA ILE A 13 15.58 -12.87 -3.52
C ILE A 13 17.02 -12.46 -3.80
N LYS A 14 17.57 -12.93 -4.93
CA LYS A 14 18.88 -12.50 -5.43
C LYS A 14 18.70 -11.21 -6.23
N GLU A 15 19.68 -10.31 -6.14
CA GLU A 15 19.69 -9.03 -6.87
C GLU A 15 18.47 -8.15 -6.58
N ALA A 16 18.31 -7.72 -5.32
CA ALA A 16 17.20 -6.88 -4.87
C ALA A 16 16.90 -5.67 -5.78
N PRO A 17 17.90 -4.91 -6.30
CA PRO A 17 17.62 -3.79 -7.21
C PRO A 17 16.93 -4.21 -8.52
N ALA A 18 17.36 -5.33 -9.12
CA ALA A 18 16.75 -5.86 -10.35
C ALA A 18 15.36 -6.46 -10.09
N PHE A 19 15.16 -7.05 -8.90
CA PHE A 19 13.87 -7.53 -8.46
C PHE A 19 12.86 -6.39 -8.24
N LEU A 20 13.29 -5.29 -7.64
CA LEU A 20 12.42 -4.17 -7.29
C LEU A 20 12.16 -3.21 -8.46
N SER A 21 13.12 -3.01 -9.37
CA SER A 21 12.95 -2.12 -10.53
C SER A 21 11.77 -2.53 -11.43
N LYS A 22 11.53 -3.84 -11.57
CA LYS A 22 10.38 -4.39 -12.33
C LYS A 22 9.03 -4.23 -11.60
N ARG A 23 9.03 -3.67 -10.39
CA ARG A 23 7.89 -3.64 -9.46
C ARG A 23 7.68 -2.27 -8.81
N SER A 24 8.34 -1.22 -9.30
CA SER A 24 8.20 0.16 -8.81
C SER A 24 6.73 0.62 -8.80
N ASP A 25 5.97 0.26 -9.84
CA ASP A 25 4.55 0.59 -9.95
C ASP A 25 3.71 0.06 -8.79
N LYS A 26 4.12 -1.05 -8.15
CA LYS A 26 3.41 -1.60 -6.99
C LYS A 26 3.48 -0.67 -5.79
N PHE A 27 4.58 0.09 -5.63
CA PHE A 27 4.75 1.05 -4.55
C PHE A 27 3.86 2.27 -4.76
N ILE A 28 3.79 2.79 -5.98
CA ILE A 28 2.87 3.90 -6.32
C ILE A 28 1.41 3.44 -6.14
N ASP A 29 1.08 2.23 -6.60
CA ASP A 29 -0.25 1.66 -6.40
C ASP A 29 -0.59 1.56 -4.92
N ALA A 30 0.25 0.92 -4.10
CA ALA A 30 0.02 0.78 -2.67
C ALA A 30 -0.06 2.13 -1.94
N PHE A 31 0.82 3.06 -2.30
CA PHE A 31 0.80 4.42 -1.79
C PHE A 31 -0.54 5.10 -2.09
N SER A 32 -1.09 4.92 -3.29
CA SER A 32 -2.40 5.46 -3.67
C SER A 32 -3.56 4.94 -2.80
N HIS A 33 -3.51 3.69 -2.34
CA HIS A 33 -4.50 3.15 -1.39
C HIS A 33 -4.36 3.74 0.01
N ASN A 34 -3.14 4.14 0.39
CA ASN A 34 -2.85 4.60 1.73
C ASN A 34 -2.85 6.14 1.86
N ILE A 35 -3.19 6.90 0.80
CA ILE A 35 -3.06 8.37 0.77
C ILE A 35 -3.71 9.02 1.99
N LEU A 36 -4.91 8.57 2.39
CA LEU A 36 -5.64 9.16 3.52
C LEU A 36 -4.94 8.95 4.87
N TYR A 37 -4.05 7.96 4.96
CA TYR A 37 -3.24 7.71 6.16
C TYR A 37 -1.93 8.49 6.15
N ASN A 38 -1.52 9.09 5.02
CA ASN A 38 -0.31 9.90 4.93
C ASN A 38 -0.55 11.33 5.42
N SER A 39 -0.89 11.44 6.71
CA SER A 39 -1.10 12.70 7.41
C SER A 39 -0.19 12.82 8.62
N GLY A 40 0.07 14.06 9.02
CA GLY A 40 0.94 14.39 10.15
C GLY A 40 2.43 14.28 9.83
N CYS A 41 3.25 14.34 10.88
CA CYS A 41 4.70 14.36 10.74
C CYS A 41 5.31 12.95 10.59
N ALA A 42 6.54 12.89 10.10
CA ALA A 42 7.35 11.68 10.16
C ALA A 42 7.64 11.34 11.63
N LEU A 43 7.50 10.07 11.99
CA LEU A 43 7.78 9.61 13.34
C LEU A 43 9.27 9.39 13.58
N ARG A 44 9.69 9.52 14.83
CA ARG A 44 11.07 9.31 15.24
C ARG A 44 11.45 7.84 15.11
N GLU A 45 12.61 7.59 14.53
CA GLU A 45 13.20 6.26 14.40
C GLU A 45 13.58 5.65 15.76
N ASP A 46 13.26 4.36 15.94
CA ASP A 46 13.71 3.55 17.05
C ASP A 46 15.19 3.19 16.92
N THR A 47 15.96 3.41 17.99
CA THR A 47 17.40 3.17 17.99
C THR A 47 17.72 1.68 17.83
N GLY A 48 18.57 1.35 16.86
CA GLY A 48 19.02 -0.02 16.62
C GLY A 48 17.97 -0.94 16.00
N LEU A 49 17.00 -0.37 15.28
CA LEU A 49 15.87 -1.12 14.71
C LEU A 49 16.30 -2.34 13.89
N GLU A 50 17.27 -2.21 12.99
CA GLU A 50 17.65 -3.29 12.08
C GLU A 50 18.18 -4.53 12.83
N LYS A 51 19.03 -4.30 13.84
CA LYS A 51 19.52 -5.35 14.71
C LYS A 51 18.36 -6.01 15.47
N ARG A 52 17.47 -5.19 16.04
CA ARG A 52 16.31 -5.67 16.78
C ARG A 52 15.38 -6.49 15.89
N LEU A 53 15.14 -6.06 14.65
CA LEU A 53 14.33 -6.78 13.66
C LEU A 53 14.93 -8.15 13.33
N ALA A 54 16.25 -8.21 13.09
CA ALA A 54 16.95 -9.46 12.82
C ALA A 54 16.87 -10.45 14.00
N ASP A 55 17.10 -9.97 15.23
CA ASP A 55 17.00 -10.79 16.44
C ASP A 55 15.57 -11.30 16.66
N LEU A 56 14.58 -10.43 16.42
CA LEU A 56 13.17 -10.77 16.53
C LEU A 56 12.76 -11.88 15.55
N TRP A 57 13.14 -11.78 14.27
CA TRP A 57 12.81 -12.82 13.28
C TRP A 57 13.45 -14.17 13.59
N ARG A 58 14.72 -14.18 14.02
CA ARG A 58 15.39 -15.42 14.46
C ARG A 58 14.75 -16.04 15.70
N GLY A 59 14.18 -15.22 16.58
CA GLY A 59 13.45 -15.65 17.76
C GLY A 59 12.05 -16.22 17.48
N GLY A 60 11.54 -16.13 16.24
CA GLY A 60 10.22 -16.65 15.86
C GLY A 60 9.04 -15.91 16.51
N ASN A 61 9.22 -14.67 16.98
CA ASN A 61 8.25 -13.95 17.81
C ASN A 61 7.03 -13.39 17.07
N GLY A 62 6.70 -13.90 15.88
CA GLY A 62 5.55 -13.43 15.09
C GLY A 62 5.63 -11.93 14.78
N ILE A 63 6.59 -11.55 13.93
CA ILE A 63 6.88 -10.16 13.54
C ILE A 63 6.50 -9.88 12.10
N LEU A 64 5.91 -8.70 11.89
CA LEU A 64 5.61 -8.16 10.58
C LEU A 64 6.46 -6.91 10.33
N ALA A 65 7.30 -6.93 9.30
CA ALA A 65 7.93 -5.72 8.79
C ALA A 65 7.13 -5.18 7.60
N LEU A 66 6.83 -3.89 7.62
CA LEU A 66 6.11 -3.16 6.59
C LEU A 66 7.07 -2.19 5.93
N CYS A 67 7.12 -2.23 4.60
CA CYS A 67 8.00 -1.37 3.84
C CYS A 67 7.26 -0.64 2.72
N PHE A 68 7.13 0.68 2.88
CA PHE A 68 6.25 1.54 2.08
C PHE A 68 6.93 2.16 0.87
N THR A 69 8.26 2.33 0.88
CA THR A 69 9.00 2.96 -0.23
C THR A 69 9.93 1.97 -0.93
N LEU A 70 10.32 2.32 -2.16
CA LEU A 70 11.29 1.54 -2.93
C LEU A 70 12.67 1.51 -2.24
N GLY A 71 13.13 2.65 -1.72
CA GLY A 71 14.44 2.76 -1.05
C GLY A 71 14.49 2.00 0.28
N GLY A 72 13.38 1.99 1.04
CA GLY A 72 13.27 1.12 2.20
C GLY A 72 13.28 -0.35 1.81
N ALA A 73 12.63 -0.73 0.71
CA ALA A 73 12.55 -2.13 0.30
C ALA A 73 13.93 -2.65 -0.12
N GLU A 74 14.72 -1.82 -0.83
CA GLU A 74 16.11 -2.13 -1.17
C GLU A 74 16.95 -2.39 0.08
N ARG A 75 16.86 -1.50 1.09
CA ARG A 75 17.59 -1.69 2.34
C ARG A 75 17.14 -2.92 3.11
N LEU A 76 15.83 -3.15 3.23
CA LEU A 76 15.29 -4.30 3.95
C LEU A 76 15.76 -5.61 3.31
N LEU A 77 15.69 -5.71 1.98
CA LEU A 77 16.15 -6.90 1.27
C LEU A 77 17.67 -7.09 1.39
N ALA A 78 18.46 -6.01 1.36
CA ALA A 78 19.90 -6.09 1.60
C ALA A 78 20.22 -6.55 3.03
N LEU A 79 19.48 -6.07 4.03
CA LEU A 79 19.57 -6.55 5.42
C LEU A 79 19.23 -8.04 5.49
N MET A 80 18.13 -8.47 4.87
CA MET A 80 17.72 -9.88 4.86
C MET A 80 18.75 -10.79 4.20
N GLU A 81 19.42 -10.32 3.14
CA GLU A 81 20.51 -11.06 2.50
C GLU A 81 21.74 -11.16 3.41
N THR A 82 22.20 -10.03 3.94
CA THR A 82 23.40 -9.94 4.79
C THR A 82 23.27 -10.77 6.06
N GLU A 83 22.10 -10.72 6.69
CA GLU A 83 21.80 -11.39 7.97
C GLU A 83 21.18 -12.79 7.78
N ARG A 84 21.04 -13.27 6.53
CA ARG A 84 20.43 -14.56 6.18
C ARG A 84 19.02 -14.75 6.76
N LEU A 85 18.20 -13.71 6.68
CA LEU A 85 16.86 -13.66 7.27
C LEU A 85 15.77 -14.28 6.37
N PHE A 86 16.08 -14.60 5.11
CA PHE A 86 15.14 -15.28 4.19
C PHE A 86 14.74 -16.68 4.69
N ASP A 87 15.55 -17.31 5.54
CA ASP A 87 15.19 -18.59 6.18
C ASP A 87 14.18 -18.42 7.33
N TRP A 88 13.92 -17.18 7.76
CA TRP A 88 13.15 -16.85 8.97
C TRP A 88 11.90 -16.00 8.69
N ALA A 89 11.82 -15.37 7.51
CA ALA A 89 10.72 -14.52 7.14
C ALA A 89 10.36 -14.62 5.66
N ASP A 90 9.06 -14.66 5.38
CA ASP A 90 8.53 -14.59 4.03
C ASP A 90 8.51 -13.15 3.53
N VAL A 91 8.69 -12.96 2.22
CA VAL A 91 8.55 -11.66 1.56
C VAL A 91 7.30 -11.66 0.68
N ALA A 92 6.39 -10.73 0.95
CA ALA A 92 5.15 -10.55 0.22
C ALA A 92 5.01 -9.11 -0.31
N PHE A 93 4.10 -8.92 -1.28
CA PHE A 93 3.68 -7.60 -1.75
C PHE A 93 2.24 -7.34 -1.38
N HIS A 94 1.90 -6.09 -1.03
CA HIS A 94 0.56 -5.59 -0.75
C HIS A 94 -0.13 -6.15 0.50
N GLN A 95 -0.04 -7.46 0.74
CA GLN A 95 -0.67 -8.15 1.85
C GLN A 95 0.15 -9.36 2.29
N ASN A 96 0.01 -9.73 3.57
CA ASN A 96 0.54 -10.97 4.13
C ASN A 96 -0.45 -12.13 3.96
N ALA A 97 0.05 -13.37 3.95
CA ALA A 97 -0.80 -14.56 3.78
C ALA A 97 -1.83 -14.68 4.93
N PRO A 98 -3.10 -15.01 4.64
CA PRO A 98 -4.10 -15.33 5.65
C PRO A 98 -3.85 -16.75 6.18
N GLY A 99 -3.27 -16.89 7.37
CA GLY A 99 -2.96 -18.20 7.94
C GLY A 99 -2.22 -18.11 9.29
N PRO A 100 -1.99 -19.25 9.96
CA PRO A 100 -1.23 -19.29 11.21
C PRO A 100 0.19 -18.77 10.98
N CYS A 101 0.64 -17.88 11.87
CA CYS A 101 1.95 -17.24 11.76
C CYS A 101 3.00 -18.13 12.43
N ALA A 102 3.63 -19.02 11.66
CA ALA A 102 4.77 -19.78 12.17
C ALA A 102 6.10 -18.99 12.07
N TYR A 103 6.16 -17.98 11.19
CA TYR A 103 7.38 -17.25 10.81
C TYR A 103 7.17 -15.74 10.77
N GLY A 104 8.27 -15.00 10.64
CA GLY A 104 8.23 -13.57 10.33
C GLY A 104 7.68 -13.30 8.94
N THR A 105 7.27 -12.05 8.68
CA THR A 105 6.86 -11.63 7.35
C THR A 105 7.37 -10.22 7.07
N ALA A 106 7.91 -9.98 5.88
CA ALA A 106 8.15 -8.66 5.32
C ALA A 106 7.11 -8.40 4.22
N VAL A 107 6.36 -7.31 4.31
CA VAL A 107 5.41 -6.87 3.29
C VAL A 107 5.94 -5.61 2.63
N LEU A 108 6.30 -5.73 1.37
CA LEU A 108 6.72 -4.64 0.50
C LEU A 108 5.50 -3.99 -0.14
N ALA A 109 5.49 -2.66 -0.25
CA ALA A 109 4.36 -1.88 -0.74
C ALA A 109 3.03 -2.30 -0.08
N PRO A 110 2.91 -2.25 1.26
CA PRO A 110 1.71 -2.72 1.95
C PRO A 110 0.49 -1.86 1.62
N VAL A 111 -0.67 -2.51 1.49
CA VAL A 111 -1.98 -1.83 1.49
C VAL A 111 -2.61 -2.09 2.84
N LEU A 112 -2.68 -1.07 3.70
CA LEU A 112 -2.99 -1.25 5.13
C LEU A 112 -4.30 -2.02 5.36
N ASP A 113 -5.34 -1.70 4.59
CA ASP A 113 -6.67 -2.32 4.73
C ASP A 113 -6.75 -3.76 4.20
N ARG A 114 -5.69 -4.27 3.57
CA ARG A 114 -5.58 -5.68 3.14
C ARG A 114 -4.71 -6.52 4.07
N LEU A 115 -4.08 -5.89 5.06
CA LEU A 115 -3.19 -6.60 5.97
C LEU A 115 -4.00 -7.38 7.02
N SER A 116 -3.53 -8.59 7.33
CA SER A 116 -4.05 -9.39 8.44
C SER A 116 -3.06 -9.37 9.60
N ILE A 117 -3.14 -8.37 10.47
CA ILE A 117 -2.04 -8.03 11.38
C ILE A 117 -2.26 -8.30 12.87
N THR A 118 -3.49 -8.57 13.29
CA THR A 118 -3.86 -8.75 14.71
C THR A 118 -3.09 -9.86 15.45
N ARG A 119 -2.52 -10.80 14.69
CA ARG A 119 -1.75 -11.95 15.20
C ARG A 119 -0.28 -11.64 15.51
N TYR A 120 0.26 -10.54 14.98
CA TYR A 120 1.66 -10.19 15.17
C TYR A 120 1.82 -9.45 16.49
N ARG A 121 2.84 -9.82 17.26
CA ARG A 121 3.16 -9.15 18.54
C ARG A 121 3.91 -7.84 18.31
N THR A 122 4.65 -7.78 17.20
CA THR A 122 5.43 -6.61 16.82
C THR A 122 5.19 -6.31 15.34
N VAL A 123 4.85 -5.06 15.05
CA VAL A 123 4.75 -4.52 13.71
C VAL A 123 5.84 -3.47 13.54
N VAL A 124 6.73 -3.69 12.59
CA VAL A 124 7.84 -2.78 12.28
C VAL A 124 7.47 -1.99 11.03
N CYS A 125 7.25 -0.69 11.17
CA CYS A 125 7.24 0.23 10.05
C CYS A 125 8.69 0.50 9.63
N TYR A 126 9.23 -0.29 8.73
CA TYR A 126 10.65 -0.23 8.40
C TYR A 126 11.06 1.11 7.74
N ASP A 127 10.13 1.74 7.03
CA ASP A 127 10.28 3.08 6.45
C ASP A 127 8.92 3.77 6.28
N GLY A 128 8.96 5.03 5.84
CA GLY A 128 7.78 5.75 5.34
C GLY A 128 6.58 5.85 6.28
N ALA A 129 6.76 5.76 7.60
CA ALA A 129 5.65 5.90 8.54
C ALA A 129 5.41 7.36 8.93
N SER A 130 4.26 7.87 8.53
CA SER A 130 3.66 9.09 9.08
C SER A 130 2.86 8.78 10.35
N GLU A 131 2.48 9.82 11.09
CA GLU A 131 1.57 9.72 12.23
C GLU A 131 0.26 9.02 11.87
N GLY A 132 -0.35 9.35 10.73
CA GLY A 132 -1.59 8.74 10.29
C GLY A 132 -1.45 7.25 9.96
N VAL A 133 -0.34 6.82 9.35
CA VAL A 133 -0.03 5.40 9.12
C VAL A 133 0.10 4.66 10.45
N ALA A 134 0.83 5.24 11.41
CA ALA A 134 0.98 4.64 12.73
C ALA A 134 -0.34 4.58 13.50
N ALA A 135 -1.19 5.60 13.41
CA ALA A 135 -2.52 5.59 13.99
C ALA A 135 -3.37 4.46 13.41
N ARG A 136 -3.38 4.31 12.08
CA ARG A 136 -4.10 3.21 11.41
C ARG A 136 -3.59 1.83 11.84
N LEU A 137 -2.28 1.67 11.98
CA LEU A 137 -1.70 0.42 12.47
C LEU A 137 -2.11 0.09 13.92
N ARG A 138 -2.23 1.10 14.80
CA ARG A 138 -2.75 0.90 16.16
C ARG A 138 -4.21 0.46 16.16
N GLU A 139 -5.02 0.94 15.22
CA GLU A 139 -6.40 0.47 15.06
C GLU A 139 -6.45 -0.99 14.58
N LEU A 140 -5.60 -1.34 13.61
CA LEU A 140 -5.56 -2.66 13.00
C LEU A 140 -4.90 -3.74 13.91
N ALA A 141 -3.96 -3.34 14.78
CA ALA A 141 -3.27 -4.22 15.74
C ALA A 141 -3.09 -3.51 17.10
N PRO A 142 -4.16 -3.38 17.92
CA PRO A 142 -4.11 -2.61 19.17
C PRO A 142 -3.20 -3.23 20.24
N MET A 143 -2.87 -4.51 20.13
CA MET A 143 -2.03 -5.25 21.08
C MET A 143 -0.58 -5.38 20.61
N ALA A 144 -0.26 -4.92 19.40
CA ALA A 144 1.08 -5.03 18.86
C ALA A 144 1.95 -3.86 19.33
N GLU A 145 3.20 -4.17 19.64
CA GLU A 145 4.24 -3.15 19.71
C GLU A 145 4.52 -2.64 18.29
N ILE A 146 4.51 -1.33 18.10
CA ILE A 146 4.82 -0.71 16.81
C ILE A 146 6.18 -0.05 16.88
N LEU A 147 7.11 -0.47 16.01
CA LEU A 147 8.45 0.10 15.90
C LEU A 147 8.58 0.89 14.61
N MET A 148 9.33 1.99 14.67
CA MET A 148 9.50 2.95 13.58
C MET A 148 10.93 2.94 13.07
N GLY A 149 11.08 2.77 11.76
CA GLY A 149 12.35 2.85 11.07
C GLY A 149 12.59 4.20 10.44
N LYS A 150 13.74 4.28 9.78
CA LYS A 150 14.17 5.49 9.08
C LYS A 150 13.16 5.86 7.99
N THR A 151 12.68 7.10 8.05
CA THR A 151 11.79 7.65 7.02
C THR A 151 12.54 7.80 5.70
N GLU A 152 11.88 7.41 4.62
CA GLU A 152 12.35 7.54 3.25
C GLU A 152 11.41 8.40 2.41
N PRO A 153 11.90 9.01 1.32
CA PRO A 153 11.07 9.77 0.41
C PRO A 153 9.92 8.92 -0.14
N MET A 154 8.71 9.46 -0.04
CA MET A 154 7.52 8.82 -0.59
C MET A 154 7.59 8.76 -2.12
N PRO A 155 6.92 7.77 -2.74
CA PRO A 155 6.78 7.72 -4.19
C PRO A 155 6.18 9.04 -4.71
N PRO A 156 6.70 9.61 -5.81
CA PRO A 156 6.15 10.82 -6.39
C PRO A 156 4.75 10.51 -6.93
N LEU A 157 3.71 11.04 -6.28
CA LEU A 157 2.33 10.94 -6.74
C LEU A 157 1.86 12.32 -7.16
N ARG A 158 1.55 12.47 -8.44
CA ARG A 158 0.97 13.69 -9.01
C ARG A 158 -0.38 13.36 -9.61
N PHE A 159 -1.39 14.13 -9.24
CA PHE A 159 -2.72 14.05 -9.80
C PHE A 159 -3.33 15.45 -9.73
N ASP A 160 -3.52 16.08 -10.88
CA ASP A 160 -3.99 17.46 -10.96
C ASP A 160 -5.45 17.56 -11.44
N ARG A 161 -5.90 18.81 -11.60
CA ARG A 161 -7.25 19.09 -12.09
C ARG A 161 -7.44 18.67 -13.55
N GLU A 162 -6.40 18.74 -14.38
CA GLU A 162 -6.47 18.37 -15.79
C GLU A 162 -6.62 16.86 -15.94
N ASP A 163 -5.87 16.08 -15.15
CA ASP A 163 -6.02 14.63 -15.02
C ASP A 163 -7.46 14.27 -14.63
N MET A 164 -7.98 14.92 -13.60
CA MET A 164 -9.36 14.68 -13.13
C MET A 164 -10.39 14.99 -14.23
N ALA A 165 -10.21 16.07 -14.98
CA ALA A 165 -11.09 16.43 -16.08
C ALA A 165 -11.04 15.41 -17.22
N LEU A 166 -9.87 14.81 -17.50
CA LEU A 166 -9.74 13.75 -18.49
C LEU A 166 -10.51 12.49 -18.07
N PHE A 167 -10.34 12.03 -16.83
CA PHE A 167 -11.04 10.85 -16.33
C PHE A 167 -12.56 11.05 -16.25
N TYR A 168 -13.00 12.24 -15.83
CA TYR A 168 -14.43 12.56 -15.80
C TYR A 168 -15.07 12.54 -17.20
N ARG A 169 -14.38 13.11 -18.21
CA ARG A 169 -14.83 13.02 -19.61
C ARG A 169 -14.90 11.58 -20.10
N ALA A 170 -13.90 10.76 -19.80
CA ALA A 170 -13.89 9.35 -20.16
C ALA A 170 -15.07 8.60 -19.52
N LEU A 171 -15.39 8.88 -18.25
CA LEU A 171 -16.56 8.32 -17.58
C LEU A 171 -17.87 8.72 -18.27
N LEU A 172 -18.05 9.99 -18.63
CA LEU A 172 -19.28 10.46 -19.28
C LEU A 172 -19.46 9.88 -20.70
N GLN A 173 -18.36 9.58 -21.39
CA GLN A 173 -18.39 8.92 -22.69
C GLN A 173 -18.70 7.42 -22.60
N ALA A 174 -18.56 6.82 -21.43
CA ALA A 174 -18.95 5.44 -21.22
C ALA A 174 -20.47 5.29 -21.28
N GLN A 175 -21.00 4.93 -22.45
CA GLN A 175 -22.42 4.63 -22.66
C GLN A 175 -22.87 3.30 -22.04
N ARG A 176 -22.03 2.70 -21.19
CA ARG A 176 -22.23 1.37 -20.61
C ARG A 176 -22.25 1.42 -19.09
N ARG A 177 -22.87 0.40 -18.51
CA ARG A 177 -22.79 0.11 -17.08
C ARG A 177 -21.58 -0.77 -16.81
N PHE A 178 -20.88 -0.50 -15.72
CA PHE A 178 -19.78 -1.34 -15.25
C PHE A 178 -20.27 -2.23 -14.12
N PHE A 179 -19.81 -3.47 -14.05
CA PHE A 179 -20.28 -4.41 -13.04
C PHE A 179 -19.51 -4.28 -11.72
N ASN A 180 -18.28 -3.78 -11.76
CA ASN A 180 -17.46 -3.55 -10.57
C ASN A 180 -16.46 -2.41 -10.76
N ARG A 181 -15.83 -1.97 -9.66
CA ARG A 181 -14.86 -0.88 -9.65
C ARG A 181 -13.61 -1.20 -10.47
N ALA A 182 -13.12 -2.43 -10.45
CA ALA A 182 -11.91 -2.82 -11.19
C ALA A 182 -12.12 -2.67 -12.70
N GLU A 183 -13.25 -3.12 -13.22
CA GLU A 183 -13.62 -2.96 -14.64
C GLU A 183 -13.69 -1.49 -15.05
N LEU A 184 -14.23 -0.63 -14.19
CA LEU A 184 -14.28 0.81 -14.45
C LEU A 184 -12.89 1.43 -14.43
N VAL A 185 -12.03 1.06 -13.47
CA VAL A 185 -10.63 1.51 -13.42
C VAL A 185 -9.88 1.12 -14.70
N ASP A 186 -10.01 -0.13 -15.14
CA ASP A 186 -9.36 -0.63 -16.37
C ASP A 186 -9.84 0.15 -17.59
N HIS A 187 -11.15 0.42 -17.68
CA HIS A 187 -11.72 1.21 -18.76
C HIS A 187 -11.20 2.66 -18.76
N LEU A 188 -11.21 3.32 -17.61
CA LEU A 188 -10.76 4.70 -17.46
C LEU A 188 -9.27 4.84 -17.80
N SER A 189 -8.45 3.91 -17.32
CA SER A 189 -7.02 3.85 -17.65
C SER A 189 -6.82 3.68 -19.16
N THR A 190 -7.53 2.74 -19.78
CA THR A 190 -7.44 2.50 -21.23
C THR A 190 -7.89 3.72 -22.04
N ALA A 191 -9.02 4.33 -21.67
CA ALA A 191 -9.60 5.45 -22.41
C ALA A 191 -8.75 6.73 -22.33
N THR A 192 -8.02 6.94 -21.23
CA THR A 192 -7.18 8.13 -21.01
C THR A 192 -5.70 7.90 -21.33
N GLY A 193 -5.27 6.65 -21.48
CA GLY A 193 -3.86 6.28 -21.60
C GLY A 193 -3.05 6.51 -20.32
N LYS A 194 -3.71 6.78 -19.19
CA LYS A 194 -3.07 7.05 -17.90
C LYS A 194 -2.93 5.77 -17.08
N PRO A 195 -1.95 5.67 -16.16
CA PRO A 195 -1.77 4.49 -15.30
C PRO A 195 -3.01 4.13 -14.46
N LEU A 196 -3.13 2.84 -14.12
CA LEU A 196 -4.26 2.30 -13.33
C LEU A 196 -4.43 2.98 -11.95
N TYR A 197 -3.33 3.38 -11.30
CA TYR A 197 -3.42 4.06 -10.01
C TYR A 197 -4.11 5.43 -10.15
N MET A 198 -3.87 6.18 -11.24
CA MET A 198 -4.53 7.47 -11.47
C MET A 198 -6.02 7.28 -11.75
N ALA A 199 -6.38 6.27 -12.54
CA ALA A 199 -7.78 5.94 -12.81
C ALA A 199 -8.54 5.57 -11.52
N ARG A 200 -7.88 4.88 -10.59
CA ARG A 200 -8.43 4.56 -9.28
C ARG A 200 -8.60 5.79 -8.39
N ILE A 201 -7.59 6.66 -8.33
CA ILE A 201 -7.69 7.94 -7.61
C ILE A 201 -8.89 8.74 -8.14
N ALA A 202 -9.00 8.87 -9.47
CA ALA A 202 -10.10 9.57 -10.10
C ALA A 202 -11.45 8.92 -9.73
N LEU A 203 -11.54 7.59 -9.75
CA LEU A 203 -12.74 6.86 -9.36
C LEU A 203 -13.16 7.19 -7.93
N GLU A 204 -12.24 7.15 -6.96
CA GLU A 204 -12.53 7.45 -5.57
C GLU A 204 -12.94 8.92 -5.38
N ILE A 205 -12.27 9.87 -6.04
CA ILE A 205 -12.66 11.29 -6.04
C ILE A 205 -14.09 11.45 -6.59
N MET A 206 -14.41 10.81 -7.71
CA MET A 206 -15.76 10.85 -8.30
C MET A 206 -16.81 10.22 -7.37
N ALA A 207 -16.46 9.15 -6.64
CA ALA A 207 -17.33 8.54 -5.66
C ALA A 207 -17.58 9.48 -4.46
N GLU A 208 -16.53 10.10 -3.90
CA GLU A 208 -16.63 11.07 -2.80
C GLU A 208 -17.50 12.29 -3.16
N LEU A 209 -17.37 12.77 -4.41
CA LEU A 209 -18.13 13.91 -4.91
C LEU A 209 -19.56 13.55 -5.35
N GLY A 210 -19.91 12.26 -5.34
CA GLY A 210 -21.24 11.78 -5.71
C GLY A 210 -21.52 11.85 -7.21
N PHE A 211 -20.51 11.64 -8.05
CA PHE A 211 -20.65 11.56 -9.52
C PHE A 211 -20.94 10.15 -10.03
N LEU A 212 -20.95 9.15 -9.14
CA LEU A 212 -21.17 7.74 -9.46
C LEU A 212 -22.36 7.19 -8.67
N GLU A 213 -23.13 6.30 -9.32
CA GLU A 213 -24.15 5.48 -8.68
C GLU A 213 -23.74 4.01 -8.74
N GLU A 214 -23.83 3.30 -7.60
CA GLU A 214 -23.47 1.87 -7.50
C GLU A 214 -24.68 0.94 -7.35
N ASN A 215 -25.84 1.32 -7.91
CA ASN A 215 -27.03 0.48 -7.83
C ASN A 215 -26.95 -0.63 -8.87
N LYS A 216 -26.63 -1.88 -8.45
CA LYS A 216 -26.50 -3.09 -9.30
C LYS A 216 -25.46 -2.96 -10.44
N GLY A 217 -24.47 -2.11 -10.24
CA GLY A 217 -23.42 -1.76 -11.20
C GLY A 217 -23.15 -0.26 -11.17
N ILE A 218 -21.98 0.14 -11.65
CA ILE A 218 -21.46 1.51 -11.57
C ILE A 218 -21.79 2.26 -12.86
N ARG A 219 -22.34 3.45 -12.72
CA ARG A 219 -22.63 4.38 -13.82
C ARG A 219 -22.44 5.83 -13.38
N PRO A 220 -22.20 6.75 -14.32
CA PRO A 220 -22.26 8.18 -14.01
C PRO A 220 -23.68 8.57 -13.57
N VAL A 221 -23.77 9.49 -12.60
CA VAL A 221 -25.01 10.16 -12.24
C VAL A 221 -25.47 11.01 -13.42
N ALA A 222 -26.76 10.93 -13.80
CA ALA A 222 -27.27 11.63 -14.98
C ALA A 222 -27.27 13.16 -14.84
N ASN A 223 -27.61 13.68 -13.65
CA ASN A 223 -27.64 15.10 -13.33
C ASN A 223 -26.93 15.34 -12.00
N PRO A 224 -25.59 15.27 -11.95
CA PRO A 224 -24.85 15.47 -10.72
C PRO A 224 -24.93 16.93 -10.28
N VAL A 225 -25.05 17.17 -8.98
CA VAL A 225 -24.90 18.52 -8.42
C VAL A 225 -23.45 18.95 -8.61
N PRO A 226 -23.16 20.14 -9.17
CA PRO A 226 -21.79 20.63 -9.29
C PRO A 226 -21.10 20.70 -7.93
N ARG A 227 -19.91 20.11 -7.83
CA ARG A 227 -19.08 20.11 -6.61
C ARG A 227 -17.65 20.52 -6.93
N ASP A 228 -17.02 21.19 -5.98
CA ASP A 228 -15.62 21.57 -6.07
C ASP A 228 -14.71 20.38 -5.75
N LEU A 229 -13.58 20.23 -6.45
CA LEU A 229 -12.62 19.15 -6.21
C LEU A 229 -12.05 19.19 -4.78
N THR A 230 -11.91 20.38 -4.20
CA THR A 230 -11.45 20.56 -2.81
C THR A 230 -12.40 19.97 -1.77
N GLN A 231 -13.65 19.65 -2.15
CA GLN A 231 -14.59 18.94 -1.28
C GLN A 231 -14.27 17.43 -1.17
N SER A 232 -13.44 16.90 -2.06
CA SER A 232 -12.91 15.54 -1.93
C SER A 232 -11.74 15.53 -0.95
N LYS A 233 -11.83 14.67 0.07
CA LYS A 233 -10.76 14.48 1.06
C LYS A 233 -9.52 13.91 0.39
N LEU A 234 -9.72 12.96 -0.53
CA LEU A 234 -8.63 12.35 -1.28
C LEU A 234 -7.89 13.37 -2.16
N TYR A 235 -8.63 14.20 -2.91
CA TYR A 235 -8.01 15.23 -3.75
C TYR A 235 -7.23 16.25 -2.91
N ALA A 236 -7.80 16.72 -1.80
CA ALA A 236 -7.12 17.62 -0.88
C ALA A 236 -5.84 17.02 -0.27
N ALA A 237 -5.87 15.73 0.08
CA ALA A 237 -4.70 15.01 0.58
C ALA A 237 -3.58 14.91 -0.47
N ILE A 238 -3.93 14.64 -1.74
CA ILE A 238 -2.94 14.60 -2.83
C ILE A 238 -2.33 15.97 -3.10
N ALA A 239 -3.16 17.02 -3.09
CA ALA A 239 -2.68 18.39 -3.26
C ALA A 239 -1.68 18.77 -2.16
N ALA A 240 -1.92 18.35 -0.91
CA ALA A 240 -1.01 18.58 0.21
C ALA A 240 0.35 17.86 0.07
N LEU A 241 0.43 16.76 -0.67
CA LEU A 241 1.69 16.03 -0.95
C LEU A 241 2.55 16.71 -2.03
N SER A 242 1.97 17.62 -2.83
CA SER A 242 2.64 18.26 -3.96
C SER A 242 3.32 19.59 -3.60
N HIS A 243 3.32 19.95 -2.32
CA HIS A 243 3.96 21.15 -1.74
C HIS A 243 5.20 20.77 -0.96
#